data_AF-D3AE90-F1
#
_entry.id   AF-D3AE90-F1
#
_cell.length_a   1.000
_cell.length_b   1.000
_cell.length_c   1.000
_cell.angle_alpha   90.00
_cell.angle_beta   90.00
_cell.angle_gamma   90.00
#
_symmetry.space_group_name_H-M   'P 1'
#
loop_
_entity.id
_entity.type
_entity.pdbx_description
1 polymer ?
#
loop_
_entity_poly.entity_id
_entity_poly.type
_entity_poly.pdbx_seq_one_letter_code
_entity_poly.pdbx_strand_id
1 'polypeptide(L)'
;MRKKPNILFILTDDQGAWAMHCSGTPELYTPNLDRIAASGMRFDNFFCASPVCSPARASLLTGKIPSGHGVLDWIRSGSVDADKFAAQGRENPYADGYKNERKPIAYLEGQTT
;
A
#
# COMPACT_ATOMS: atom_id res chain seq x y z
N MET A 1 26.37 -2.13 -20.29
CA MET A 1 25.37 -2.71 -19.37
C MET A 1 24.06 -1.96 -19.54
N ARG A 2 22.92 -2.65 -19.65
CA ARG A 2 21.61 -1.99 -19.77
C ARG A 2 21.23 -1.36 -18.42
N LYS A 3 20.81 -0.09 -18.42
CA LYS A 3 20.41 0.62 -17.18
C LYS A 3 19.29 -0.15 -16.49
N LYS A 4 19.45 -0.44 -15.19
CA LYS A 4 18.40 -1.09 -14.39
C LYS A 4 17.19 -0.14 -14.28
N PRO A 5 15.96 -0.63 -14.45
CA PRO A 5 14.78 0.20 -14.24
C PRO A 5 14.64 0.55 -12.75
N ASN A 6 14.11 1.74 -12.48
CA ASN A 6 13.59 2.06 -11.16
C ASN A 6 12.17 1.49 -11.05
N ILE A 7 11.82 0.96 -9.88
CA ILE A 7 10.48 0.43 -9.60
C ILE A 7 9.84 1.32 -8.55
N LEU A 8 8.69 1.91 -8.87
CA LEU A 8 7.84 2.65 -7.93
C LEU A 8 6.61 1.79 -7.62
N PHE A 9 6.47 1.37 -6.37
CA PHE A 9 5.32 0.59 -5.90
C PHE A 9 4.38 1.51 -5.11
N ILE A 10 3.18 1.75 -5.65
CA ILE A 10 2.14 2.57 -5.04
C ILE A 10 1.05 1.63 -4.52
N LEU A 11 0.74 1.72 -3.22
CA LEU A 11 -0.26 0.90 -2.56
C LEU A 11 -1.20 1.79 -1.76
N THR A 12 -2.51 1.66 -2.01
CA THR A 12 -3.57 2.29 -1.22
C THR A 12 -4.09 1.31 -0.16
N ASP A 13 -4.65 1.83 0.93
CA ASP A 13 -5.31 1.02 1.96
C ASP A 13 -6.83 1.08 1.77
N ASP A 14 -7.52 -0.04 2.00
CA ASP A 14 -8.98 -0.17 1.90
C ASP A 14 -9.61 0.32 0.57
N GLN A 15 -8.89 0.24 -0.54
CA GLN A 15 -9.43 0.62 -1.84
C GLN A 15 -10.29 -0.49 -2.46
N GLY A 16 -11.58 -0.21 -2.61
CA GLY A 16 -12.49 -1.06 -3.39
C GLY A 16 -12.10 -1.11 -4.87
N ALA A 17 -12.33 -2.26 -5.52
CA ALA A 17 -12.00 -2.43 -6.95
C ALA A 17 -12.72 -1.43 -7.86
N TRP A 18 -13.90 -0.96 -7.45
CA TRP A 18 -14.74 0.03 -8.12
C TRP A 18 -14.29 1.48 -7.88
N ALA A 19 -13.36 1.74 -6.97
CA ALA A 19 -13.01 3.10 -6.52
C ALA A 19 -12.10 3.87 -7.51
N MET A 20 -12.29 3.68 -8.82
CA MET A 20 -11.63 4.45 -9.89
C MET A 20 -12.58 4.62 -11.07
N HIS A 21 -12.46 5.74 -11.79
CA HIS A 21 -13.23 5.99 -13.02
C HIS A 21 -13.02 4.87 -14.05
N CYS A 22 -11.77 4.54 -14.33
CA CYS A 22 -11.39 3.44 -15.22
C CYS A 22 -11.80 2.03 -14.73
N SER A 23 -12.30 1.89 -13.49
CA SER A 23 -12.87 0.65 -12.95
C SER A 23 -14.40 0.56 -13.12
N GLY A 24 -15.02 1.50 -13.84
CA GLY A 24 -16.44 1.45 -14.19
C GLY A 24 -17.37 2.29 -13.32
N THR A 25 -16.83 3.16 -12.46
CA THR A 25 -17.63 4.12 -11.67
C THR A 25 -17.49 5.53 -12.27
N PRO A 26 -18.40 5.95 -13.17
CA PRO A 26 -18.23 7.18 -13.96
C PRO A 26 -18.23 8.46 -13.13
N GLU A 27 -18.80 8.44 -11.93
CA GLU A 27 -18.88 9.58 -11.01
C GLU A 27 -17.53 9.91 -10.36
N LEU A 28 -16.57 8.99 -10.38
CA LEU A 28 -15.25 9.21 -9.81
C LEU A 28 -14.39 10.01 -10.79
N TYR A 29 -13.68 11.01 -10.28
CA TYR A 29 -12.73 11.80 -11.05
C TYR A 29 -11.30 11.47 -10.63
N THR A 30 -10.67 10.52 -11.35
CA THR A 30 -9.34 9.98 -11.03
C THR A 30 -8.35 10.10 -12.19
N PRO A 31 -8.16 11.30 -12.78
CA PRO A 31 -7.45 11.45 -14.07
C PRO A 31 -6.00 10.93 -14.06
N ASN A 32 -5.33 11.01 -12.90
CA ASN A 32 -3.97 10.49 -12.77
C ASN A 32 -3.92 8.95 -12.75
N LEU A 33 -4.88 8.29 -12.10
CA LEU A 33 -4.97 6.83 -12.08
C LEU A 33 -5.42 6.30 -13.45
N ASP A 34 -6.38 6.99 -14.08
CA ASP A 34 -6.86 6.64 -15.41
C ASP A 34 -5.72 6.72 -16.44
N ARG A 35 -4.88 7.75 -16.35
CA ARG A 35 -3.69 7.90 -17.20
C ARG A 35 -2.69 6.75 -16.97
N ILE A 36 -2.47 6.31 -15.73
CA ILE A 36 -1.60 5.17 -15.43
C ILE A 36 -2.19 3.89 -16.04
N ALA A 37 -3.49 3.66 -15.86
CA ALA A 37 -4.18 2.49 -16.42
C ALA A 37 -4.12 2.47 -17.97
N ALA A 38 -4.37 3.61 -18.63
CA ALA A 38 -4.36 3.73 -20.08
C ALA A 38 -2.96 3.63 -20.71
N SER A 39 -1.90 3.96 -19.97
CA SER A 39 -0.51 3.86 -20.43
C SER A 39 0.20 2.56 -20.04
N GLY A 40 -0.52 1.66 -19.36
CA GLY A 40 0.03 0.43 -18.82
C GLY A 40 -0.89 -0.77 -19.02
N MET A 41 -0.92 -1.63 -18.01
CA MET A 41 -1.76 -2.82 -17.97
C MET A 41 -2.62 -2.76 -16.71
N ARG A 42 -3.93 -2.98 -16.86
CA ARG A 42 -4.87 -3.10 -15.74
C ARG A 42 -5.33 -4.55 -15.62
N PHE A 43 -5.38 -5.06 -14.39
CA PHE A 43 -5.88 -6.39 -14.09
C PHE A 43 -7.29 -6.25 -13.51
N ASP A 44 -8.31 -6.68 -14.27
CA ASP A 44 -9.71 -6.63 -13.81
C ASP A 44 -10.01 -7.59 -12.67
N ASN A 45 -9.26 -8.68 -12.59
CA ASN A 45 -9.41 -9.75 -11.60
C ASN A 45 -8.14 -9.88 -10.74
N PHE A 46 -7.90 -8.89 -9.88
CA PHE A 46 -6.77 -8.88 -8.95
C PHE A 46 -7.28 -8.95 -7.50
N PHE A 47 -7.00 -10.07 -6.83
CA PHE A 47 -7.50 -10.36 -5.49
C PHE A 47 -6.38 -10.29 -4.45
N CYS A 48 -6.71 -9.76 -3.27
CA CYS A 48 -5.83 -9.86 -2.11
C CYS A 48 -5.81 -11.31 -1.59
N ALA A 49 -4.68 -11.73 -0.99
CA ALA A 49 -4.57 -13.05 -0.38
C ALA A 49 -5.35 -13.18 0.94
N SER A 50 -5.72 -12.06 1.55
CA SER A 50 -6.52 -11.98 2.77
C SER A 50 -7.26 -10.64 2.83
N PRO A 51 -8.54 -10.59 3.27
CA PRO A 51 -9.31 -9.36 3.40
C PRO A 51 -9.00 -8.60 4.72
N VAL A 52 -7.75 -8.65 5.20
CA VAL A 52 -7.28 -7.99 6.43
C VAL A 52 -5.92 -7.33 6.18
N CYS A 53 -5.71 -6.14 6.73
CA CYS A 53 -4.57 -5.27 6.40
C CYS A 53 -3.19 -5.94 6.57
N SER A 54 -2.88 -6.49 7.74
CA SER A 54 -1.57 -7.10 8.02
C SER A 54 -1.27 -8.34 7.17
N PRO A 55 -2.15 -9.36 7.06
CA PRO A 55 -1.87 -10.52 6.22
C PRO A 55 -1.80 -10.15 4.73
N ALA A 56 -2.64 -9.23 4.22
CA ALA A 56 -2.57 -8.77 2.84
C ALA A 56 -1.20 -8.14 2.49
N ARG A 57 -0.72 -7.25 3.38
CA ARG A 57 0.59 -6.59 3.21
C ARG A 57 1.76 -7.57 3.36
N ALA A 58 1.66 -8.51 4.29
CA ALA A 58 2.67 -9.56 4.46
C ALA A 58 2.75 -10.47 3.22
N SER A 59 1.61 -10.79 2.61
CA SER A 59 1.58 -11.55 1.35
C SER A 59 2.22 -10.78 0.19
N LEU A 60 1.96 -9.47 0.06
CA LEU A 60 2.62 -8.62 -0.94
C LEU A 60 4.14 -8.56 -0.77
N LEU A 61 4.62 -8.44 0.47
CA LEU A 61 6.06 -8.33 0.76
C LEU A 61 6.82 -9.64 0.57
N THR A 62 6.20 -10.77 0.92
CA THR A 62 6.86 -12.07 0.97
C THR A 62 6.60 -12.97 -0.24
N GLY A 63 5.57 -12.66 -1.04
CA GLY A 63 5.10 -13.52 -2.12
C GLY A 63 4.49 -14.84 -1.66
N LYS A 64 4.08 -14.94 -0.39
CA LYS A 64 3.47 -16.15 0.21
C LYS A 64 2.03 -15.86 0.64
N ILE A 65 1.20 -16.90 0.68
CA ILE A 65 -0.14 -16.82 1.28
C ILE A 65 -0.07 -16.76 2.82
N PRO A 66 -1.14 -16.35 3.54
CA PRO A 66 -1.15 -16.24 5.00
C PRO A 66 -0.61 -17.45 5.76
N SER A 67 -1.00 -18.66 5.36
CA SER A 67 -0.49 -19.91 5.97
C SER A 67 1.01 -20.15 5.74
N GLY A 68 1.61 -19.53 4.74
CA GLY A 68 3.04 -19.65 4.42
C GLY A 68 3.93 -18.62 5.12
N HIS A 69 3.40 -17.49 5.57
CA HIS A 69 4.14 -16.48 6.34
C HIS A 69 3.68 -16.33 7.79
N GLY A 70 2.56 -16.92 8.20
CA GLY A 70 2.12 -17.02 9.60
C GLY A 70 1.44 -15.76 10.17
N VAL A 71 1.26 -14.71 9.37
CA VAL A 71 0.44 -13.55 9.76
C VAL A 71 -0.97 -13.87 9.29
N LEU A 72 -1.86 -14.16 10.24
CA LEU A 72 -3.22 -14.66 9.94
C LEU A 72 -4.31 -13.62 10.20
N ASP A 73 -3.99 -12.57 10.95
CA ASP A 73 -4.90 -11.49 11.32
C ASP A 73 -4.11 -10.18 11.46
N TRP A 74 -4.81 -9.08 11.72
CA TRP A 74 -4.25 -7.79 12.02
C TRP A 74 -3.25 -7.87 13.19
N ILE A 75 -2.10 -7.24 13.00
CA ILE A 75 -1.04 -7.13 14.00
C ILE A 75 -1.48 -6.07 15.02
N ARG A 76 -2.05 -6.52 16.13
CA ARG A 76 -2.37 -5.66 17.28
C ARG A 76 -1.13 -5.33 18.09
N SER A 77 -1.23 -4.27 18.90
CA SER A 77 -0.26 -4.00 19.96
C SER A 77 -0.12 -5.23 20.87
N GLY A 78 1.11 -5.64 21.13
CA GLY A 78 1.42 -6.88 21.89
C GLY A 78 1.46 -8.16 21.05
N SER A 79 1.14 -8.14 19.75
CA SER A 79 1.38 -9.29 18.84
C SER A 79 2.85 -9.44 18.41
N VAL A 80 3.69 -8.48 18.79
CA VAL A 80 5.13 -8.49 18.56
C VAL A 80 5.79 -8.64 19.92
N ASP A 81 6.69 -9.61 20.04
CA ASP A 81 7.54 -9.78 21.22
C ASP A 81 8.49 -8.57 21.29
N ALA A 82 8.10 -7.58 22.10
CA ALA A 82 8.80 -6.31 22.20
C ALA A 82 10.25 -6.49 22.70
N ASP A 83 10.51 -7.51 23.51
CA ASP A 83 11.84 -7.80 24.05
C ASP A 83 12.74 -8.41 22.96
N LYS A 84 12.20 -9.36 22.19
CA LYS A 84 12.91 -9.99 21.08
C LYS A 84 13.17 -9.04 19.91
N PHE A 85 12.26 -8.07 19.71
CA PHE A 85 12.34 -7.09 18.63
C PHE A 85 12.75 -5.69 19.12
N ALA A 86 13.26 -5.56 20.35
CA ALA A 86 13.68 -4.27 20.91
C ALA A 86 14.71 -3.54 20.03
N ALA A 87 15.57 -4.28 19.34
CA ALA A 87 16.54 -3.72 18.39
C ALA A 87 15.88 -3.22 17.09
N GLN A 88 14.83 -3.89 16.61
CA GLN A 88 14.03 -3.46 15.44
C GLN A 88 13.06 -2.32 15.80
N GLY A 89 12.68 -2.21 17.08
CA GLY A 89 11.97 -1.08 17.66
C GLY A 89 12.79 0.22 17.72
N ARG A 90 14.12 0.16 17.55
CA ARG A 90 14.96 1.37 17.38
C ARG A 90 14.86 1.94 15.96
N GLU A 91 14.55 1.10 14.98
CA GLU A 91 14.17 1.51 13.63
C GLU A 91 12.65 1.61 13.48
N ASN A 92 11.88 1.69 14.58
CA ASN A 92 10.45 1.91 14.51
C ASN A 92 10.18 3.25 13.78
N PRO A 93 9.73 3.25 12.52
CA PRO A 93 9.42 4.51 11.84
C PRO A 93 8.18 5.17 12.45
N TYR A 94 7.45 4.47 13.32
CA TYR A 94 6.31 4.97 14.09
C TYR A 94 6.70 5.65 15.41
N ALA A 95 7.95 5.51 15.88
CA ALA A 95 8.42 6.27 17.06
C ALA A 95 8.74 7.74 16.69
N ASP A 96 9.27 7.96 15.48
CA ASP A 96 9.49 9.28 14.89
C ASP A 96 8.41 9.70 13.87
N GLY A 97 7.41 8.84 13.64
CA GLY A 97 6.27 9.06 12.77
C GLY A 97 6.62 9.14 11.27
N TYR A 98 5.61 8.93 10.43
CA TYR A 98 5.61 9.52 9.09
C TYR A 98 5.76 11.05 9.24
N LYS A 99 6.99 11.56 9.19
CA LYS A 99 7.26 13.01 9.34
C LYS A 99 6.63 13.88 8.24
N ASN A 100 5.87 13.34 7.28
CA ASN A 100 5.27 14.12 6.20
C ASN A 100 3.85 13.67 5.76
N GLU A 101 2.93 13.39 6.68
CA GLU A 101 1.49 13.40 6.35
C GLU A 101 0.81 14.77 6.58
N ARG A 102 1.52 15.72 7.18
CA ARG A 102 1.02 17.10 7.42
C ARG A 102 1.46 18.13 6.37
N LYS A 103 2.31 17.73 5.42
CA LYS A 103 2.73 18.59 4.31
C LYS A 103 2.15 18.03 3.02
N PRO A 104 1.36 18.81 2.26
CA PRO A 104 1.00 18.44 0.90
C PRO A 104 2.27 18.06 0.13
N ILE A 105 2.20 17.02 -0.70
CA ILE A 105 3.25 16.78 -1.70
C ILE A 105 3.35 18.05 -2.54
N ALA A 106 4.54 18.55 -2.85
CA ALA A 106 4.75 19.90 -3.40
C ALA A 106 3.87 20.27 -4.62
N TYR A 107 3.38 19.31 -5.40
CA TYR A 107 2.47 19.57 -6.53
C TYR A 107 0.98 19.73 -6.14
N LEU A 108 0.62 19.47 -4.86
CA LEU A 108 -0.73 19.57 -4.28
C LEU A 108 -0.89 20.82 -3.39
N GLU A 109 0.15 21.64 -3.25
CA GLU A 109 0.09 22.89 -2.48
C GLU A 109 -0.86 23.89 -3.17
N GLY A 110 -1.89 24.35 -2.46
CA GLY A 110 -2.85 25.35 -2.96
C GLY A 110 -4.03 24.82 -3.78
N GLN A 111 -4.20 23.51 -3.91
CA GLN A 111 -5.42 22.95 -4.51
C GLN A 111 -6.53 22.79 -3.46
N THR A 112 -7.72 23.32 -3.72
CA THR A 112 -8.93 22.97 -2.97
C THR A 112 -9.32 21.56 -3.40
N THR A 113 -9.29 20.62 -2.46
CA THR A 113 -9.91 19.29 -2.65
C THR A 113 -11.40 19.42 -2.80
#